data_AF-A0A452YLK8-F1
#
_entry.id   AF-A0A452YLK8-F1
#
_cell.length_a   1.000
_cell.length_b   1.000
_cell.length_c   1.000
_cell.angle_alpha   90.00
_cell.angle_beta   90.00
_cell.angle_gamma   90.00
#
_symmetry.space_group_name_H-M   'P 1'
#
loop_
_entity.id
_entity.type
_entity.pdbx_description
1 polymer ?
#
loop_
_entity_poly.entity_id
_entity_poly.type
_entity_poly.pdbx_seq_one_letter_code
_entity_poly.pdbx_strand_id
1 'polypeptide(L)'
;MEAAAAGAETPNLSAPATPGTPAPLFAGPRVDSLSYERKSMPRCRCLPVDAWMSPNACVLEIPAPDVSLPRKLGAEFVGTFILIFFATAAPIVNQKYGGVISPFGNAACAGLAVTTIILSTGHISGAHLNPSLTIAFAAFRHFPWLQVPAYVTAQVLGSICAGFALKGVFHPFLSGGVTVPDVAISTAQALFTEFIITFNLLFVVTAVATDTRAVGELAGIAVGAAVTLNILVAG
;
A
#
# COMPACT_ATOMS: atom_id res chain seq x y z
N MET A 1 -26.08 66.83 -6.80
CA MET A 1 -24.62 66.82 -7.02
C MET A 1 -24.00 66.66 -5.64
N GLU A 2 -23.82 65.41 -5.22
CA GLU A 2 -22.55 64.62 -5.29
C GLU A 2 -21.83 64.71 -3.94
N ALA A 3 -21.95 63.67 -3.10
CA ALA A 3 -20.98 62.57 -2.88
C ALA A 3 -19.80 63.04 -2.01
N ALA A 4 -19.74 62.73 -0.70
CA ALA A 4 -19.53 61.45 -0.01
C ALA A 4 -18.09 60.90 -0.07
N ALA A 5 -17.45 60.98 1.11
CA ALA A 5 -16.45 60.08 1.72
C ALA A 5 -15.03 59.95 1.13
N ALA A 6 -14.07 60.35 1.98
CA ALA A 6 -12.63 60.18 1.86
C ALA A 6 -12.20 58.69 1.98
N GLY A 7 -11.32 58.25 1.06
CA GLY A 7 -10.56 57.01 1.16
C GLY A 7 -9.08 57.32 1.44
N ALA A 8 -8.55 56.78 2.53
CA ALA A 8 -7.16 56.92 2.95
C ALA A 8 -6.25 55.94 2.19
N GLU A 9 -5.17 56.45 1.58
CA GLU A 9 -4.05 55.64 1.10
C GLU A 9 -3.11 55.32 2.27
N THR A 10 -2.84 54.03 2.52
CA THR A 10 -1.74 53.59 3.39
C THR A 10 -0.61 53.00 2.53
N PRO A 11 0.67 53.34 2.78
CA PRO A 11 1.77 52.95 1.91
C PRO A 11 2.23 51.51 2.19
N ASN A 12 2.56 50.77 1.13
CA ASN A 12 3.26 49.50 1.22
C ASN A 12 4.69 49.71 1.76
N LEU A 13 4.86 49.52 3.07
CA LEU A 13 6.18 49.47 3.73
C LEU A 13 6.84 48.12 3.45
N SER A 14 7.65 48.06 2.39
CA SER A 14 8.62 46.97 2.18
C SER A 14 9.78 47.13 3.18
N ALA A 15 10.04 46.10 3.98
CA ALA A 15 11.17 46.07 4.92
C ALA A 15 12.53 46.16 4.18
N PRO A 16 13.58 46.78 4.77
CA PRO A 16 14.88 46.91 4.12
C PRO A 16 15.61 45.57 4.07
N ALA A 17 16.30 45.28 2.96
CA ALA A 17 17.18 44.14 2.85
C ALA A 17 18.43 44.33 3.72
N THR A 18 18.72 43.36 4.58
CA THR A 18 19.97 43.28 5.35
C THR A 18 21.15 42.89 4.44
N PRO A 19 22.28 43.63 4.47
CA PRO A 19 23.44 43.29 3.65
C PRO A 19 24.23 42.15 4.29
N GLY A 20 24.33 41.00 3.62
CA GLY A 20 25.23 39.94 4.07
C GLY A 20 24.98 38.51 3.59
N THR A 21 23.96 38.21 2.79
CA THR A 21 23.70 36.82 2.35
C THR A 21 23.97 36.65 0.85
N PRO A 22 24.85 35.72 0.42
CA PRO A 22 25.08 35.47 -0.99
C PRO A 22 23.83 34.86 -1.65
N ALA A 23 23.48 35.38 -2.83
CA ALA A 23 22.35 34.91 -3.63
C ALA A 23 22.55 33.47 -4.14
N PRO A 24 21.49 32.65 -4.26
CA PRO A 24 21.59 31.31 -4.81
C PRO A 24 21.89 31.36 -6.31
N LEU A 25 22.88 30.56 -6.74
CA LEU A 25 23.47 30.56 -8.08
C LEU A 25 22.62 29.87 -9.18
N PHE A 26 21.37 29.49 -8.92
CA PHE A 26 20.50 28.89 -9.95
C PHE A 26 19.04 29.29 -9.77
N ALA A 27 18.51 30.05 -10.73
CA ALA A 27 17.08 30.29 -10.90
C ALA A 27 16.46 29.13 -11.69
N GLY A 28 16.08 28.06 -10.99
CA GLY A 28 15.22 27.01 -11.55
C GLY A 28 13.76 27.47 -11.58
N PRO A 29 12.94 27.02 -12.55
CA PRO A 29 11.53 27.38 -12.60
C PRO A 29 10.82 26.85 -11.35
N ARG A 30 10.16 27.75 -10.60
CA ARG A 30 9.16 27.38 -9.60
C ARG A 30 8.06 26.60 -10.31
N VAL A 31 7.99 25.30 -10.04
CA VAL A 31 6.81 24.51 -10.34
C VAL A 31 5.78 24.85 -9.26
N ASP A 32 5.04 25.93 -9.48
CA ASP A 32 3.79 26.15 -8.77
C ASP A 32 2.73 25.25 -9.43
N SER A 33 1.99 24.49 -8.62
CA SER A 33 0.77 23.72 -8.94
C SER A 33 0.92 22.21 -9.07
N LEU A 34 0.80 21.51 -7.94
CA LEU A 34 -0.30 20.56 -7.75
C LEU A 34 -0.86 20.76 -6.34
N SER A 35 -1.62 21.84 -6.23
CA SER A 35 -2.65 22.00 -5.21
C SER A 35 -3.50 20.73 -5.25
N TYR A 36 -3.31 19.86 -4.25
CA TYR A 36 -4.28 18.83 -3.92
C TYR A 36 -5.63 19.54 -3.77
N GLU A 37 -6.47 19.41 -4.78
CA GLU A 37 -7.82 19.98 -4.83
C GLU A 37 -8.52 19.52 -3.56
N ARG A 38 -8.62 20.45 -2.60
CA ARG A 38 -9.39 20.28 -1.38
C ARG A 38 -10.84 20.25 -1.83
N LYS A 39 -11.31 19.07 -2.25
CA LYS A 39 -12.71 18.82 -2.57
C LYS A 39 -13.53 19.37 -1.41
N SER A 40 -14.20 20.47 -1.69
CA SER A 40 -15.00 21.22 -0.74
C SER A 40 -15.92 20.26 -0.02
N MET A 41 -15.73 20.10 1.30
CA MET A 41 -16.63 19.27 2.09
C MET A 41 -18.05 19.83 1.90
N PRO A 42 -19.04 19.00 1.53
CA PRO A 42 -20.40 19.48 1.48
C PRO A 42 -20.77 19.93 2.89
N ARG A 43 -21.16 21.21 3.02
CA ARG A 43 -21.67 21.79 4.26
C ARG A 43 -22.66 20.80 4.89
N CYS A 44 -22.38 20.33 6.10
CA CYS A 44 -23.34 19.58 6.90
C CYS A 44 -24.65 20.39 6.96
N ARG A 45 -25.68 19.96 6.24
CA ARG A 45 -27.04 20.40 6.51
C ARG A 45 -27.50 19.66 7.75
N CYS A 46 -27.51 20.34 8.89
CA CYS A 46 -28.30 19.91 10.02
C CYS A 46 -29.77 19.93 9.58
N LEU A 47 -30.37 18.76 9.33
CA LEU A 47 -31.79 18.60 9.09
C LEU A 47 -32.50 18.18 10.39
N PRO A 48 -33.75 18.60 10.57
CA PRO A 48 -34.39 18.71 11.87
C PRO A 48 -34.74 17.34 12.48
N VAL A 49 -34.74 17.33 13.80
CA VAL A 49 -35.32 16.29 14.66
C VAL A 49 -36.79 16.16 14.28
N ASP A 50 -37.17 15.07 13.61
CA ASP A 50 -38.47 14.38 13.68
C ASP A 50 -38.62 13.44 12.46
N ALA A 51 -38.02 12.25 12.55
CA ALA A 51 -38.31 11.14 11.64
C ALA A 51 -38.22 9.79 12.39
N TRP A 52 -38.98 9.70 13.49
CA TRP A 52 -39.31 8.41 14.10
C TRP A 52 -40.40 7.77 13.24
N MET A 53 -40.00 6.91 12.28
CA MET A 53 -40.75 5.84 11.59
C MET A 53 -40.29 5.72 10.13
N SER A 54 -39.24 4.94 9.87
CA SER A 54 -39.01 4.33 8.55
C SER A 54 -38.10 3.08 8.70
N PRO A 55 -38.47 1.90 8.17
CA PRO A 55 -37.68 0.67 8.35
C PRO A 55 -36.37 0.61 7.56
N ASN A 56 -36.02 1.65 6.77
CA ASN A 56 -34.91 1.62 5.83
C ASN A 56 -33.83 2.68 6.11
N ALA A 57 -33.53 2.95 7.38
CA ALA A 57 -32.41 3.81 7.76
C ALA A 57 -31.19 2.96 8.18
N CYS A 58 -30.01 3.39 7.70
CA CYS A 58 -28.67 2.86 8.00
C CYS A 58 -28.15 1.72 7.10
N VAL A 59 -28.15 1.94 5.79
CA VAL A 59 -26.94 1.61 5.03
C VAL A 59 -26.04 2.82 5.15
N LEU A 60 -24.93 2.65 5.87
CA LEU A 60 -23.80 3.59 5.91
C LEU A 60 -23.44 3.95 4.45
N GLU A 61 -23.83 5.14 4.01
CA GLU A 61 -23.45 5.68 2.71
C GLU A 61 -21.98 6.12 2.81
N ILE A 62 -21.10 5.12 2.85
CA ILE A 62 -19.67 5.30 2.69
C ILE A 62 -19.50 5.82 1.26
N PRO A 63 -18.94 7.02 1.04
CA PRO A 63 -18.64 7.49 -0.31
C PRO A 63 -17.81 6.40 -1.00
N ALA A 64 -18.37 5.79 -2.06
CA ALA A 64 -17.66 4.78 -2.80
C ALA A 64 -16.35 5.39 -3.33
N PRO A 65 -15.19 4.73 -3.17
CA PRO A 65 -13.97 5.19 -3.81
C PRO A 65 -14.18 5.19 -5.34
N ASP A 66 -13.52 6.10 -6.04
CA ASP A 66 -13.63 6.37 -7.49
C ASP A 66 -13.22 5.20 -8.43
N VAL A 67 -13.14 3.97 -7.92
CA VAL A 67 -12.68 2.75 -8.61
C VAL A 67 -13.67 1.59 -8.44
N SER A 68 -14.11 0.99 -9.55
CA SER A 68 -15.06 -0.12 -9.57
C SER A 68 -14.47 -1.42 -9.00
N LEU A 69 -15.32 -2.24 -8.36
CA LEU A 69 -14.91 -3.52 -7.77
C LEU A 69 -14.16 -4.43 -8.76
N PRO A 70 -14.61 -4.63 -10.02
CA PRO A 70 -13.86 -5.45 -10.97
C PRO A 70 -12.44 -4.95 -11.23
N ARG A 71 -12.22 -3.62 -11.24
CA ARG A 71 -10.88 -3.05 -11.40
C ARG A 71 -10.01 -3.35 -10.19
N LYS A 72 -10.57 -3.29 -8.98
CA LYS A 72 -9.87 -3.69 -7.75
C LYS A 72 -9.47 -5.16 -7.77
N LEU A 73 -10.40 -6.04 -8.14
CA LEU A 73 -10.14 -7.48 -8.25
C LEU A 73 -9.08 -7.81 -9.30
N GLY A 74 -9.10 -7.11 -10.45
CA GLY A 74 -8.05 -7.24 -11.47
C GLY A 74 -6.68 -6.82 -10.95
N ALA A 75 -6.61 -5.71 -10.21
CA ALA A 75 -5.37 -5.24 -9.59
C ALA A 75 -4.84 -6.20 -8.51
N GLU A 76 -5.72 -6.79 -7.69
CA GLU A 76 -5.35 -7.82 -6.71
C GLU A 76 -4.86 -9.09 -7.39
N PHE A 77 -5.54 -9.57 -8.44
CA PHE A 77 -5.12 -10.74 -9.20
C PHE A 77 -3.73 -10.54 -9.84
N VAL A 78 -3.55 -9.45 -10.59
CA VAL A 78 -2.28 -9.15 -11.28
C VAL A 78 -1.17 -8.87 -10.26
N GLY A 79 -1.47 -8.10 -9.21
CA GLY A 79 -0.50 -7.81 -8.16
C GLY A 79 -0.04 -9.06 -7.44
N THR A 80 -0.96 -9.94 -7.03
CA THR A 80 -0.60 -11.19 -6.37
C THR A 80 0.14 -12.14 -7.32
N PHE A 81 -0.24 -12.19 -8.61
CA PHE A 81 0.51 -12.94 -9.61
C PHE A 81 1.97 -12.49 -9.67
N ILE A 82 2.22 -11.18 -9.81
CA ILE A 82 3.57 -10.61 -9.89
C ILE A 82 4.32 -10.90 -8.58
N LEU A 83 3.68 -10.67 -7.43
CA LEU A 83 4.27 -10.91 -6.12
C LEU A 83 4.78 -12.34 -6.00
N ILE A 84 3.91 -13.33 -6.23
CA ILE A 84 4.26 -14.74 -6.08
C ILE A 84 5.29 -15.15 -7.14
N PHE A 85 5.17 -14.67 -8.37
CA PHE A 85 6.12 -14.98 -9.43
C PHE A 85 7.54 -14.54 -9.04
N PHE A 86 7.74 -13.28 -8.65
CA PHE A 86 9.08 -12.78 -8.33
C PHE A 86 9.61 -13.29 -7.00
N ALA A 87 8.77 -13.34 -5.95
CA ALA A 87 9.20 -13.79 -4.62
C ALA A 87 9.68 -15.24 -4.62
N THR A 88 9.10 -16.11 -5.45
CA THR A 88 9.49 -17.53 -5.54
C THR A 88 10.49 -17.81 -6.66
N ALA A 89 10.57 -16.96 -7.70
CA ALA A 89 11.56 -17.11 -8.77
C ALA A 89 12.99 -17.01 -8.24
N ALA A 90 13.29 -16.09 -7.31
CA ALA A 90 14.65 -15.94 -6.79
C ALA A 90 15.17 -17.21 -6.08
N PRO A 91 14.45 -17.80 -5.11
CA PRO A 91 14.81 -19.11 -4.55
C PRO A 91 14.93 -20.25 -5.58
N ILE A 92 14.04 -20.30 -6.58
CA ILE A 92 14.11 -21.29 -7.67
C ILE A 92 15.39 -21.11 -8.50
N VAL A 93 15.70 -19.87 -8.88
CA VAL A 93 16.93 -19.52 -9.62
C VAL A 93 18.16 -19.84 -8.78
N ASN A 94 18.10 -19.57 -7.48
CA ASN A 94 19.17 -19.90 -6.54
C ASN A 94 19.45 -21.40 -6.52
N GLN A 95 18.38 -22.22 -6.47
CA GLN A 95 18.50 -23.68 -6.58
C GLN A 95 19.14 -24.09 -7.93
N LYS A 96 18.66 -23.53 -9.05
CA LYS A 96 19.15 -23.87 -10.40
C LYS A 96 20.64 -23.59 -10.59
N TYR A 97 21.15 -22.52 -9.99
CA TYR A 97 22.55 -22.12 -10.12
C TYR A 97 23.43 -22.50 -8.92
N GLY A 98 22.97 -23.38 -8.03
CA GLY A 98 23.79 -23.93 -6.96
C GLY A 98 24.08 -22.97 -5.80
N GLY A 99 23.14 -22.09 -5.44
CA GLY A 99 23.25 -21.27 -4.24
C GLY A 99 23.99 -19.94 -4.40
N VAL A 100 24.16 -19.45 -5.63
CA VAL A 100 24.89 -18.20 -5.92
C VAL A 100 24.22 -16.93 -5.42
N ILE A 101 22.89 -16.96 -5.21
CA ILE A 101 22.12 -15.85 -4.67
C ILE A 101 22.20 -15.90 -3.15
N SER A 102 22.66 -14.81 -2.54
CA SER A 102 22.71 -14.67 -1.09
C SER A 102 21.30 -14.67 -0.48
N PRO A 103 21.14 -15.00 0.82
CA PRO A 103 19.86 -14.86 1.51
C PRO A 103 19.27 -13.45 1.39
N PHE A 104 20.13 -12.43 1.45
CA PHE A 104 19.73 -11.05 1.20
C PHE A 104 19.20 -10.83 -0.22
N GLY A 105 19.80 -11.44 -1.24
CA GLY A 105 19.32 -11.35 -2.62
C GLY A 105 17.93 -11.93 -2.81
N ASN A 106 17.62 -13.07 -2.18
CA ASN A 106 16.28 -13.67 -2.19
C ASN A 106 15.26 -12.75 -1.50
N ALA A 107 15.59 -12.29 -0.29
CA ALA A 107 14.75 -11.40 0.48
C ALA A 107 14.49 -10.07 -0.25
N ALA A 108 15.53 -9.47 -0.83
CA ALA A 108 15.44 -8.22 -1.58
C ALA A 108 14.59 -8.37 -2.83
N CYS A 109 14.66 -9.51 -3.54
CA CYS A 109 13.81 -9.76 -4.71
C CYS A 109 12.32 -9.69 -4.35
N ALA A 110 11.92 -10.38 -3.28
CA ALA A 110 10.54 -10.38 -2.81
C ALA A 110 10.11 -8.99 -2.30
N GLY A 111 10.93 -8.32 -1.49
CA GLY A 111 10.61 -6.99 -0.97
C GLY A 111 10.52 -5.91 -2.05
N LEU A 112 11.42 -5.92 -3.04
CA LEU A 112 11.37 -5.01 -4.19
C LEU A 112 10.14 -5.27 -5.07
N ALA A 113 9.74 -6.53 -5.24
CA ALA A 113 8.49 -6.87 -5.93
C ALA A 113 7.29 -6.27 -5.19
N VAL A 114 7.21 -6.45 -3.87
CA VAL A 114 6.15 -5.85 -3.03
C VAL A 114 6.13 -4.33 -3.15
N THR A 115 7.26 -3.66 -3.01
CA THR A 115 7.34 -2.19 -3.17
C THR A 115 6.84 -1.76 -4.54
N THR A 116 7.30 -2.42 -5.61
CA THR A 116 6.91 -2.08 -6.99
C THR A 116 5.40 -2.24 -7.20
N ILE A 117 4.81 -3.31 -6.68
CA ILE A 117 3.38 -3.56 -6.86
C ILE A 117 2.56 -2.58 -6.02
N ILE A 118 2.92 -2.33 -4.76
CA ILE A 118 2.16 -1.39 -3.92
C ILE A 118 2.21 0.02 -4.51
N LEU A 119 3.37 0.48 -4.96
CA LEU A 119 3.48 1.81 -5.58
C LEU A 119 2.71 1.92 -6.91
N SER A 120 2.55 0.81 -7.65
CA SER A 120 1.83 0.80 -8.93
C SER A 120 0.33 0.56 -8.82
N THR A 121 -0.13 -0.32 -7.93
CA THR A 121 -1.54 -0.73 -7.83
C THR A 121 -2.22 -0.35 -6.52
N GLY A 122 -1.49 0.21 -5.55
CA GLY A 122 -2.02 0.62 -4.25
C GLY A 122 -3.18 1.61 -4.36
N HIS A 123 -3.11 2.56 -5.29
CA HIS A 123 -4.19 3.52 -5.54
C HIS A 123 -5.46 2.89 -6.17
N ILE A 124 -5.37 1.66 -6.71
CA ILE A 124 -6.48 0.96 -7.36
C ILE A 124 -7.23 0.11 -6.34
N SER A 125 -6.54 -0.84 -5.70
CA SER A 125 -7.17 -1.85 -4.83
C SER A 125 -6.82 -1.70 -3.34
N GLY A 126 -5.87 -0.83 -2.99
CA GLY A 126 -5.20 -0.84 -1.69
C GLY A 126 -3.99 -1.78 -1.64
N ALA A 127 -3.74 -2.55 -2.71
CA ALA A 127 -2.68 -3.55 -2.82
C ALA A 127 -2.59 -4.45 -1.58
N HIS A 128 -3.69 -5.15 -1.26
CA HIS A 128 -3.68 -6.09 -0.14
C HIS A 128 -2.82 -7.31 -0.46
N LEU A 129 -2.94 -7.83 -1.68
CA LEU A 129 -2.15 -8.88 -2.30
C LEU A 129 -2.07 -10.21 -1.52
N ASN A 130 -2.80 -10.31 -0.41
CA ASN A 130 -2.68 -11.38 0.57
C ASN A 130 -4.03 -11.51 1.33
N PRO A 131 -4.57 -12.74 1.47
CA PRO A 131 -5.79 -13.00 2.22
C PRO A 131 -5.72 -12.55 3.68
N SER A 132 -4.62 -12.82 4.37
CA SER A 132 -4.41 -12.44 5.78
C SER A 132 -4.41 -10.93 5.97
N LEU A 133 -3.79 -10.17 5.05
CA LEU A 133 -3.82 -8.71 5.05
C LEU A 133 -5.26 -8.21 4.85
N THR A 134 -5.96 -8.76 3.86
CA THR A 134 -7.35 -8.39 3.54
C THR A 134 -8.27 -8.59 4.74
N ILE A 135 -8.13 -9.73 5.42
CA ILE A 135 -8.88 -10.05 6.63
C ILE A 135 -8.50 -9.09 7.77
N ALA A 136 -7.22 -8.79 7.95
CA ALA A 136 -6.76 -7.86 9.00
C ALA A 136 -7.33 -6.45 8.79
N PHE A 137 -7.26 -5.91 7.57
CA PHE A 137 -7.89 -4.62 7.25
C PHE A 137 -9.41 -4.64 7.50
N ALA A 138 -10.09 -5.75 7.22
CA ALA A 138 -11.51 -5.88 7.52
C ALA A 138 -11.79 -5.95 9.03
N ALA A 139 -10.96 -6.67 9.79
CA ALA A 139 -11.05 -6.78 11.24
C ALA A 139 -10.83 -5.43 11.94
N PHE A 140 -9.90 -4.62 11.45
CA PHE A 140 -9.65 -3.26 11.93
C PHE A 140 -10.63 -2.22 11.35
N ARG A 141 -11.70 -2.65 10.65
CA ARG A 141 -12.74 -1.78 10.06
C ARG A 141 -12.21 -0.79 9.01
N HIS A 142 -11.06 -1.08 8.42
CA HIS A 142 -10.48 -0.33 7.31
C HIS A 142 -10.88 -0.88 5.94
N PHE A 143 -11.56 -2.04 5.89
CA PHE A 143 -12.05 -2.65 4.64
C PHE A 143 -13.42 -3.34 4.83
N PRO A 144 -14.35 -3.25 3.86
CA PRO A 144 -15.68 -3.84 3.99
C PRO A 144 -15.62 -5.38 3.91
N TRP A 145 -16.15 -6.05 4.93
CA TRP A 145 -16.23 -7.52 5.01
C TRP A 145 -16.89 -8.18 3.79
N LEU A 146 -17.85 -7.49 3.14
CA LEU A 146 -18.54 -8.00 1.95
C LEU A 146 -17.60 -8.17 0.74
N GLN A 147 -16.52 -7.40 0.65
CA GLN A 147 -15.55 -7.48 -0.46
C GLN A 147 -14.44 -8.51 -0.20
N VAL A 148 -14.26 -8.95 1.05
CA VAL A 148 -13.19 -9.87 1.47
C VAL A 148 -13.18 -11.17 0.65
N PRO A 149 -14.31 -11.89 0.48
CA PRO A 149 -14.28 -13.15 -0.28
C PRO A 149 -13.85 -12.96 -1.74
N ALA A 150 -14.24 -11.84 -2.36
CA ALA A 150 -13.89 -11.54 -3.74
C ALA A 150 -12.38 -11.23 -3.88
N TYR A 151 -11.82 -10.44 -2.96
CA TYR A 151 -10.38 -10.16 -2.89
C TYR A 151 -9.57 -11.44 -2.67
N VAL A 152 -9.96 -12.27 -1.69
CA VAL A 152 -9.29 -13.54 -1.40
C VAL A 152 -9.31 -14.46 -2.61
N THR A 153 -10.44 -14.54 -3.32
CA THR A 153 -10.55 -15.33 -4.54
C THR A 153 -9.60 -14.84 -5.62
N ALA A 154 -9.54 -13.52 -5.86
CA ALA A 154 -8.63 -12.94 -6.84
C ALA A 154 -7.16 -13.20 -6.50
N GLN A 155 -6.78 -13.05 -5.24
CA GLN A 155 -5.43 -13.29 -4.74
C GLN A 155 -5.03 -14.77 -4.90
N VAL A 156 -5.89 -15.70 -4.48
CA VAL A 156 -5.64 -17.15 -4.61
C VAL A 156 -5.49 -17.56 -6.07
N LEU A 157 -6.37 -17.07 -6.96
CA LEU A 157 -6.26 -17.35 -8.39
C LEU A 157 -4.97 -16.76 -8.98
N GLY A 158 -4.59 -15.54 -8.60
CA GLY A 158 -3.33 -14.92 -9.02
C GLY A 158 -2.12 -15.75 -8.61
N SER A 159 -2.07 -16.21 -7.36
CA SER A 159 -1.02 -17.09 -6.83
C SER A 159 -0.93 -18.42 -7.58
N ILE A 160 -2.07 -19.06 -7.87
CA ILE A 160 -2.13 -20.32 -8.62
C ILE A 160 -1.58 -20.13 -10.03
N CYS A 161 -2.00 -19.07 -10.73
CA CYS A 161 -1.50 -18.75 -12.06
C CYS A 161 0.01 -18.49 -12.06
N ALA A 162 0.53 -17.80 -11.04
CA ALA A 162 1.98 -17.59 -10.88
C ALA A 162 2.73 -18.92 -10.70
N GLY A 163 2.21 -19.82 -9.86
CA GLY A 163 2.76 -21.17 -9.68
C GLY A 163 2.86 -21.96 -10.99
N PHE A 164 1.82 -21.92 -11.83
CA PHE A 164 1.87 -22.57 -13.14
C PHE A 164 2.85 -21.88 -14.11
N ALA A 165 2.92 -20.55 -14.10
CA ALA A 165 3.88 -19.82 -14.92
C ALA A 165 5.34 -20.17 -14.54
N LEU A 166 5.65 -20.21 -13.24
CA LEU A 166 6.95 -20.64 -12.72
C LEU A 166 7.28 -22.08 -13.13
N LYS A 167 6.30 -22.99 -13.04
CA LYS A 167 6.45 -24.35 -13.54
C LYS A 167 6.80 -24.35 -15.03
N GLY A 168 6.13 -23.54 -15.85
CA GLY A 168 6.45 -23.44 -17.27
C GLY A 168 7.86 -22.91 -17.57
N VAL A 169 8.33 -21.93 -16.78
CA VAL A 169 9.61 -21.24 -17.02
C VAL A 169 10.82 -21.99 -16.44
N PHE A 170 10.67 -22.60 -15.26
CA PHE A 170 11.80 -23.10 -14.48
C PHE A 170 11.88 -24.62 -14.34
N HIS A 171 10.93 -25.38 -14.89
CA HIS A 171 11.00 -26.85 -14.85
C HIS A 171 12.36 -27.37 -15.38
N PRO A 172 13.01 -28.33 -14.70
CA PRO A 172 12.53 -29.10 -13.54
C PRO A 172 12.85 -28.49 -12.16
N PHE A 173 13.48 -27.31 -12.08
CA PHE A 173 13.89 -26.68 -10.83
C PHE A 173 12.70 -25.97 -10.18
N LEU A 174 12.02 -26.62 -9.23
CA LEU A 174 10.85 -26.06 -8.55
C LEU A 174 10.88 -26.20 -7.02
N SER A 175 11.83 -26.96 -6.47
CA SER A 175 11.89 -27.24 -5.02
C SER A 175 12.16 -25.97 -4.21
N GLY A 176 12.84 -24.98 -4.79
CA GLY A 176 13.02 -23.66 -4.15
C GLY A 176 11.75 -22.81 -4.09
N GLY A 177 10.70 -23.16 -4.82
CA GLY A 177 9.47 -22.36 -4.93
C GLY A 177 8.46 -22.57 -3.80
N VAL A 178 8.81 -23.35 -2.78
CA VAL A 178 7.92 -23.70 -1.66
C VAL A 178 8.60 -23.41 -0.33
N THR A 179 7.82 -22.97 0.65
CA THR A 179 8.28 -22.81 2.04
C THR A 179 8.14 -24.14 2.76
N VAL A 180 9.26 -24.71 3.19
CA VAL A 180 9.31 -25.98 3.93
C VAL A 180 10.09 -25.75 5.21
N PRO A 181 9.50 -25.98 6.40
CA PRO A 181 10.24 -25.90 7.65
C PRO A 181 11.42 -26.86 7.66
N ASP A 182 12.54 -26.42 8.23
CA ASP A 182 13.71 -27.29 8.40
C ASP A 182 13.36 -28.49 9.29
N VAL A 183 13.87 -29.67 8.95
CA VAL A 183 13.63 -30.93 9.66
C VAL A 183 14.13 -30.91 11.11
N ALA A 184 15.06 -30.00 11.43
CA ALA A 184 15.60 -29.81 12.78
C ALA A 184 14.70 -28.93 13.67
N ILE A 185 13.68 -28.28 13.12
CA ILE A 185 12.83 -27.32 13.84
C ILE A 185 11.46 -27.94 14.12
N SER A 186 10.97 -27.76 15.36
CA SER A 186 9.63 -28.22 15.72
C SER A 186 8.53 -27.43 15.01
N THR A 187 7.39 -28.06 14.75
CA THR A 187 6.20 -27.37 14.18
C THR A 187 5.77 -26.17 15.02
N ALA A 188 5.92 -26.25 16.35
CA ALA A 188 5.60 -25.15 17.26
C ALA A 188 6.55 -23.95 17.06
N GLN A 189 7.85 -24.19 16.86
CA GLN A 189 8.81 -23.12 16.55
C GLN A 189 8.54 -22.49 15.19
N ALA A 190 8.28 -23.30 14.15
CA ALA A 190 7.94 -22.78 12.83
C ALA A 190 6.67 -21.91 12.87
N LEU A 191 5.63 -22.37 13.57
CA LEU A 191 4.41 -21.60 13.78
C LEU A 191 4.66 -20.28 14.52
N PHE A 192 5.52 -20.30 15.54
CA PHE A 192 5.86 -19.10 16.29
C PHE A 192 6.63 -18.09 15.46
N THR A 193 7.57 -18.54 14.62
CA THR A 193 8.26 -17.68 13.64
C THR A 193 7.28 -17.05 12.65
N GLU A 194 6.40 -17.85 12.05
CA GLU A 194 5.35 -17.38 11.13
C GLU A 194 4.42 -16.34 11.78
N PHE A 195 4.07 -16.56 13.05
CA PHE A 195 3.29 -15.61 13.83
C PHE A 195 4.03 -14.28 14.02
N ILE A 196 5.31 -14.31 14.41
CA ILE A 196 6.12 -13.09 14.63
C ILE A 196 6.28 -12.30 13.33
N ILE A 197 6.65 -12.95 12.23
CA ILE A 197 6.88 -12.25 10.96
C ILE A 197 5.56 -11.72 10.37
N THR A 198 4.46 -12.46 10.52
CA THR A 198 3.13 -11.99 10.08
C THR A 198 2.66 -10.82 10.93
N PHE A 199 2.90 -10.86 12.25
CA PHE A 199 2.64 -9.73 13.14
C PHE A 199 3.43 -8.49 12.72
N ASN A 200 4.74 -8.64 12.43
CA ASN A 200 5.58 -7.54 11.97
C ASN A 200 5.05 -6.94 10.66
N LEU A 201 4.73 -7.78 9.66
CA LEU A 201 4.16 -7.34 8.39
C LEU A 201 2.85 -6.58 8.59
N LEU A 202 1.90 -7.16 9.33
CA LEU A 202 0.60 -6.54 9.59
C LEU A 202 0.71 -5.25 10.39
N PHE A 203 1.61 -5.19 11.38
CA PHE A 203 1.88 -4.00 12.16
C PHE A 203 2.39 -2.86 11.27
N VAL A 204 3.42 -3.12 10.45
CA VAL A 204 3.98 -2.10 9.54
C VAL A 204 2.94 -1.65 8.53
N VAL A 205 2.26 -2.59 7.87
CA VAL A 205 1.24 -2.29 6.86
C VAL A 205 0.11 -1.45 7.46
N THR A 206 -0.42 -1.84 8.62
CA THR A 206 -1.52 -1.10 9.26
C THR A 206 -1.05 0.27 9.72
N ALA A 207 0.15 0.37 10.31
CA ALA A 207 0.71 1.65 10.75
C ALA A 207 0.87 2.63 9.58
N VAL A 208 1.45 2.20 8.45
CA VAL A 208 1.66 3.10 7.30
C VAL A 208 0.39 3.36 6.50
N ALA A 209 -0.58 2.45 6.50
CA ALA A 209 -1.83 2.61 5.76
C ALA A 209 -2.88 3.43 6.50
N THR A 210 -2.81 3.52 7.84
CA THR A 210 -3.84 4.17 8.67
C THR A 210 -3.38 5.47 9.31
N ASP A 211 -2.07 5.70 9.43
CA ASP A 211 -1.55 6.94 9.99
C ASP A 211 -1.53 8.07 8.95
N THR A 212 -2.38 9.08 9.13
CA THR A 212 -2.45 10.26 8.26
C THR A 212 -1.22 11.17 8.35
N ARG A 213 -0.34 10.94 9.32
CA ARG A 213 0.96 11.62 9.44
C ARG A 213 2.08 10.89 8.69
N ALA A 214 1.87 9.63 8.32
CA ALA A 214 2.82 8.89 7.51
C ALA A 214 2.84 9.44 6.08
N VAL A 215 4.02 9.48 5.47
CA VAL A 215 4.16 9.88 4.07
C VAL A 215 3.57 8.77 3.20
N GLY A 216 2.34 8.96 2.72
CA GLY A 216 1.61 7.93 1.97
C GLY A 216 2.36 7.41 0.73
N GLU A 217 3.18 8.24 0.11
CA GLU A 217 4.05 7.85 -1.03
C GLU A 217 5.16 6.87 -0.63
N LEU A 218 5.60 6.88 0.63
CA LEU A 218 6.64 5.98 1.15
C LEU A 218 6.07 4.68 1.71
N ALA A 219 4.75 4.54 1.83
CA ALA A 219 4.12 3.36 2.40
C ALA A 219 4.54 2.06 1.69
N GLY A 220 4.60 2.07 0.35
CA GLY A 220 5.06 0.91 -0.43
C GLY A 220 6.53 0.52 -0.18
N ILE A 221 7.39 1.50 0.09
CA ILE A 221 8.80 1.26 0.43
C ILE A 221 8.90 0.64 1.82
N ALA A 222 8.17 1.18 2.79
CA ALA A 222 8.15 0.66 4.16
C ALA A 222 7.64 -0.80 4.20
N VAL A 223 6.57 -1.11 3.47
CA VAL A 223 6.03 -2.48 3.41
C VAL A 223 7.00 -3.45 2.73
N GLY A 224 7.61 -3.07 1.60
CA GLY A 224 8.59 -3.94 0.95
C GLY A 224 9.88 -4.13 1.77
N ALA A 225 10.30 -3.11 2.52
CA ALA A 225 11.40 -3.24 3.48
C ALA A 225 11.04 -4.21 4.62
N ALA A 226 9.83 -4.15 5.15
CA ALA A 226 9.35 -5.11 6.16
C ALA A 226 9.30 -6.54 5.61
N VAL A 227 8.86 -6.74 4.35
CA VAL A 227 8.90 -8.05 3.70
C VAL A 227 10.33 -8.55 3.54
N THR A 228 11.26 -7.69 3.10
CA THR A 228 12.69 -8.02 3.00
C THR A 228 13.23 -8.47 4.36
N LEU A 229 12.93 -7.72 5.42
CA LEU A 229 13.38 -8.04 6.78
C LEU A 229 12.81 -9.39 7.24
N ASN A 230 11.51 -9.63 7.05
CA ASN A 230 10.85 -10.84 7.48
C ASN A 230 11.40 -12.08 6.76
N ILE A 231 11.63 -12.02 5.46
CA ILE A 231 12.23 -13.13 4.70
C ILE A 231 13.68 -13.35 5.11
N LEU A 232 14.45 -12.29 5.34
CA LEU A 232 15.84 -12.42 5.80
C LEU A 232 15.95 -13.12 7.16
N VAL A 233 14.95 -12.95 8.04
CA VAL A 233 14.89 -13.60 9.35
C VAL A 233 14.33 -15.02 9.26
N ALA A 234 13.28 -15.25 8.47
CA ALA A 234 12.57 -16.52 8.42
C ALA A 234 13.20 -17.55 7.48
N GLY A 235 13.87 -17.10 6.42
CA GLY A 235 14.38 -17.96 5.33
C GLY A 235 13.46 -17.99 4.12
#